data_AF-A0A317H8R2-F1
#
_entry.id   AF-A0A317H8R2-F1
#
_cell.length_a   1.000
_cell.length_b   1.000
_cell.length_c   1.000
_cell.angle_alpha   90.00
_cell.angle_beta   90.00
_cell.angle_gamma   90.00
#
_symmetry.space_group_name_H-M   'P 1'
#
loop_
_entity.id
_entity.type
_entity.pdbx_description
1 polymer ?
#
loop_
_entity_poly.entity_id
_entity_poly.type
_entity_poly.pdbx_seq_one_letter_code
_entity_poly.pdbx_strand_id
1 'polypeptide(L)'
;MPQVSVAQLFEENLEALRLSWLAGEAHAGALLDSGQINQAGQGLIGHLNFYHPNWIQIFSRMEASYFQVMPPPAQEEALARLQDSGLACLIVSDGELPPPSIRKFAEQRRVPVIASPLPSLQIIWVVRTYLGRALADFATRHGVFLDVLGMGVLLTGESGVGKSELALELITRGGGLVADDVVELYHVAPETLEGRSPELLKDFLEVRGLGMLNIRTIFGETAVRVRKNLKLIVRLEKPIGGVIPGLERLPLEASTEEILGVLIRKVVLPVAAGRNLAVLVEAAVRNYVLQLRGIDSTQEFIRRQEQHFGRGS
;
A
#
# COMPACT_ATOMS: atom_id res chain seq x y z
N MET A 1 15.60 -4.37 0.27
CA MET A 1 14.49 -4.02 -0.64
C MET A 1 13.39 -5.05 -0.44
N PRO A 2 12.11 -4.69 -0.64
CA PRO A 2 11.00 -5.64 -0.63
C PRO A 2 11.27 -6.85 -1.53
N GLN A 3 10.97 -8.05 -1.02
CA GLN A 3 11.20 -9.31 -1.71
C GLN A 3 10.00 -10.24 -1.53
N VAL A 4 9.71 -11.04 -2.55
CA VAL A 4 8.65 -12.06 -2.52
C VAL A 4 9.10 -13.30 -3.27
N SER A 5 8.84 -14.49 -2.74
CA SER A 5 9.15 -15.74 -3.44
C SER A 5 7.99 -16.19 -4.33
N VAL A 6 8.28 -17.05 -5.31
CA VAL A 6 7.23 -17.71 -6.11
C VAL A 6 6.35 -18.61 -5.23
N ALA A 7 6.93 -19.25 -4.22
CA ALA A 7 6.19 -20.04 -3.23
C ALA A 7 5.18 -19.19 -2.46
N GLN A 8 5.60 -18.02 -1.98
CA GLN A 8 4.70 -17.10 -1.28
C GLN A 8 3.60 -16.57 -2.21
N LEU A 9 3.94 -16.20 -3.45
CA LEU A 9 2.96 -15.84 -4.48
C LEU A 9 1.92 -16.96 -4.67
N PHE A 10 2.39 -18.21 -4.76
CA PHE A 10 1.52 -19.37 -4.93
C PHE A 10 0.59 -19.54 -3.72
N GLU A 11 1.13 -19.56 -2.50
CA GLU A 11 0.37 -19.78 -1.27
C GLU A 11 -0.68 -18.69 -1.03
N GLU A 12 -0.29 -17.41 -1.14
CA GLU A 12 -1.18 -16.29 -0.87
C GLU A 12 -2.28 -16.09 -1.93
N ASN A 13 -2.13 -16.70 -3.12
CA ASN A 13 -3.11 -16.61 -4.20
C ASN A 13 -3.73 -17.98 -4.57
N LEU A 14 -3.47 -19.03 -3.79
CA LEU A 14 -3.88 -20.41 -4.07
C LEU A 14 -5.39 -20.52 -4.29
N GLU A 15 -6.18 -20.03 -3.35
CA GLU A 15 -7.65 -20.12 -3.40
C GLU A 15 -8.23 -19.21 -4.49
N ALA A 16 -7.76 -17.96 -4.54
CA ALA A 16 -8.27 -16.94 -5.47
C ALA A 16 -8.05 -17.33 -6.93
N LEU A 17 -6.92 -17.98 -7.23
CA LEU A 17 -6.53 -18.37 -8.59
C LEU A 17 -6.63 -19.86 -8.88
N ARG A 18 -7.03 -20.68 -7.89
CA ARG A 18 -7.11 -22.14 -7.99
C ARG A 18 -5.80 -22.74 -8.52
N LEU A 19 -4.69 -22.32 -7.90
CA LEU A 19 -3.35 -22.69 -8.36
C LEU A 19 -3.04 -24.16 -8.06
N SER A 20 -2.19 -24.75 -8.90
CA SER A 20 -1.62 -26.07 -8.67
C SER A 20 -0.21 -26.13 -9.23
N TRP A 21 0.68 -26.92 -8.63
CA TRP A 21 2.02 -27.11 -9.16
C TRP A 21 2.00 -28.13 -10.31
N LEU A 22 2.66 -27.79 -11.42
CA LEU A 22 2.94 -28.73 -12.51
C LEU A 22 4.38 -29.22 -12.50
N ALA A 23 5.33 -28.35 -12.12
CA ALA A 23 6.75 -28.68 -12.03
C ALA A 23 7.51 -27.65 -11.18
N GLY A 24 8.71 -28.02 -10.71
CA GLY A 24 9.68 -27.07 -10.17
C GLY A 24 9.32 -26.45 -8.82
N GLU A 25 8.41 -27.03 -8.03
CA GLU A 25 8.04 -26.56 -6.69
C GLU A 25 9.27 -26.41 -5.76
N ALA A 26 10.23 -27.35 -5.84
CA ALA A 26 11.49 -27.30 -5.10
C ALA A 26 12.35 -26.05 -5.40
N HIS A 27 12.04 -25.31 -6.46
CA HIS A 27 12.74 -24.09 -6.88
C HIS A 27 11.90 -22.83 -6.71
N ALA A 28 10.69 -22.93 -6.15
CA ALA A 28 9.79 -21.81 -5.93
C ALA A 28 10.26 -20.82 -4.83
N GLY A 29 11.32 -21.18 -4.08
CA GLY A 29 11.93 -20.30 -3.09
C GLY A 29 12.76 -19.14 -3.65
N ALA A 30 12.98 -19.08 -4.98
CA ALA A 30 13.68 -17.96 -5.61
C ALA A 30 12.94 -16.63 -5.36
N LEU A 31 13.70 -15.59 -5.01
CA LEU A 31 13.16 -14.28 -4.61
C LEU A 31 13.11 -13.32 -5.80
N LEU A 32 11.95 -12.70 -5.98
CA LEU A 32 11.77 -11.50 -6.78
C LEU A 32 12.13 -10.29 -5.91
N ASP A 33 13.08 -9.47 -6.36
CA ASP A 33 13.56 -8.28 -5.64
C ASP A 33 13.08 -7.00 -6.35
N SER A 34 12.48 -6.08 -5.58
CA SER A 34 11.92 -4.85 -6.16
C SER A 34 12.98 -3.97 -6.83
N GLY A 35 14.21 -3.94 -6.32
CA GLY A 35 15.32 -3.18 -6.90
C GLY A 35 15.72 -3.69 -8.27
N GLN A 36 15.87 -5.01 -8.40
CA GLN A 36 16.21 -5.64 -9.69
C GLN A 36 15.11 -5.41 -10.71
N ILE A 37 13.84 -5.58 -10.31
CA ILE A 37 12.68 -5.39 -11.20
C ILE A 37 12.61 -3.95 -11.71
N ASN A 38 12.79 -2.97 -10.82
CA ASN A 38 12.72 -1.56 -11.18
C ASN A 38 13.89 -1.12 -12.10
N GLN A 39 15.07 -1.75 -11.98
CA GLN A 39 16.23 -1.45 -12.83
C GLN A 39 16.18 -2.15 -14.19
N ALA A 40 15.58 -3.35 -14.27
CA ALA A 40 15.58 -4.16 -15.48
C ALA A 40 14.72 -3.58 -16.62
N GLY A 41 13.75 -2.71 -16.32
CA GLY A 41 12.79 -2.18 -17.32
C GLY A 41 11.90 -3.26 -17.94
N GLN A 42 11.93 -4.47 -17.38
CA GLN A 42 11.21 -5.65 -17.82
C GLN A 42 9.78 -5.65 -17.28
N GLY A 43 8.83 -6.16 -18.05
CA GLY A 43 7.47 -6.35 -17.55
C GLY A 43 7.43 -7.40 -16.42
N LEU A 44 6.62 -7.16 -15.40
CA LEU A 44 6.57 -8.04 -14.23
C LEU A 44 5.82 -9.34 -14.51
N ILE A 45 4.65 -9.22 -15.13
CA ILE A 45 3.84 -10.35 -15.55
C ILE A 45 3.13 -10.05 -16.87
N GLY A 46 3.08 -11.04 -17.75
CA GLY A 46 2.34 -10.95 -19.01
C GLY A 46 2.35 -12.26 -19.77
N HIS A 47 1.71 -12.27 -20.94
CA HIS A 47 1.77 -13.37 -21.88
C HIS A 47 3.20 -13.70 -22.29
N LEU A 48 3.43 -14.96 -22.69
CA LEU A 48 4.75 -15.44 -23.13
C LEU A 48 5.30 -14.57 -24.27
N ASN A 49 6.47 -13.99 -24.04
CA ASN A 49 7.15 -13.09 -24.94
C ASN A 49 8.64 -13.43 -24.96
N PHE A 50 9.16 -13.73 -26.16
CA PHE A 50 10.56 -14.13 -26.35
C PHE A 50 11.51 -12.96 -26.62
N TYR A 51 10.98 -11.77 -26.88
CA TYR A 51 11.76 -10.58 -27.26
C TYR A 51 11.85 -9.58 -26.11
N HIS A 52 10.74 -9.37 -25.42
CA HIS A 52 10.62 -8.59 -24.20
C HIS A 52 10.02 -9.49 -23.11
N PRO A 53 10.79 -10.46 -22.61
CA PRO A 53 10.29 -11.44 -21.65
C PRO A 53 9.81 -10.74 -20.40
N ASN A 54 8.78 -11.26 -19.73
CA ASN A 54 8.38 -10.79 -18.40
C ASN A 54 9.07 -11.64 -17.32
N TRP A 55 9.19 -11.13 -16.09
CA TRP A 55 9.68 -11.90 -14.95
C TRP A 55 8.80 -13.13 -14.67
N ILE A 56 7.49 -12.98 -14.83
CA ILE A 56 6.51 -14.09 -14.78
C ILE A 56 5.80 -14.14 -16.12
N GLN A 57 5.76 -15.31 -16.75
CA GLN A 57 5.13 -15.44 -18.06
C GLN A 57 3.93 -16.38 -18.04
N ILE A 58 2.85 -15.95 -18.68
CA ILE A 58 1.62 -16.70 -18.84
C ILE A 58 1.66 -17.49 -20.14
N PHE A 59 1.43 -18.79 -20.04
CA PHE A 59 1.15 -19.67 -21.17
C PHE A 59 -0.36 -19.95 -21.20
N SER A 60 -1.06 -19.37 -22.16
CA SER A 60 -2.51 -19.47 -22.33
C SER A 60 -2.86 -20.29 -23.57
N ARG A 61 -4.15 -20.41 -23.87
CA ARG A 61 -4.63 -21.09 -25.08
C ARG A 61 -4.06 -20.50 -26.37
N MET A 62 -3.80 -19.20 -26.39
CA MET A 62 -3.21 -18.53 -27.55
C MET A 62 -1.79 -19.01 -27.80
N GLU A 63 -0.95 -19.06 -26.75
CA GLU A 63 0.41 -19.57 -26.85
C GLU A 63 0.43 -21.06 -27.16
N ALA A 64 -0.49 -21.84 -26.59
CA ALA A 64 -0.64 -23.27 -26.91
C ALA A 64 -0.92 -23.49 -28.41
N SER A 65 -1.87 -22.73 -28.98
CA SER A 65 -2.22 -22.79 -30.40
C SER A 65 -1.03 -22.38 -31.29
N TYR A 66 -0.29 -21.36 -30.89
CA TYR A 66 0.92 -20.93 -31.59
C TYR A 66 2.03 -21.99 -31.55
N PHE A 67 2.22 -22.67 -30.42
CA PHE A 67 3.20 -23.76 -30.29
C PHE A 67 2.81 -24.99 -31.11
N GLN A 68 1.52 -25.32 -31.22
CA GLN A 68 1.06 -26.47 -32.00
C GLN A 68 1.46 -26.40 -33.47
N VAL A 69 1.48 -25.21 -34.07
CA VAL A 69 1.87 -25.02 -35.47
C VAL A 69 3.37 -24.78 -35.66
N MET A 70 4.12 -24.64 -34.57
CA MET A 70 5.57 -24.40 -34.60
C MET A 70 6.34 -25.73 -34.58
N PRO A 71 7.30 -25.96 -35.51
CA PRO A 71 8.15 -27.15 -35.48
C PRO A 71 8.95 -27.26 -34.16
N PRO A 72 9.18 -28.47 -33.62
CA PRO A 72 9.87 -28.64 -32.34
C PRO A 72 11.24 -27.93 -32.22
N PRO A 73 12.12 -27.94 -33.24
CA PRO A 73 13.39 -27.20 -33.16
C PRO A 73 13.21 -25.69 -32.98
N ALA A 74 12.20 -25.11 -33.62
CA ALA A 74 11.89 -23.68 -33.49
C ALA A 74 11.33 -23.35 -32.10
N GLN A 75 10.57 -24.27 -31.48
CA GLN A 75 10.11 -24.11 -30.10
C GLN A 75 11.29 -24.08 -29.11
N GLU A 76 12.25 -25.00 -29.28
CA GLU A 76 13.45 -25.04 -28.44
C GLU A 76 14.31 -23.77 -28.62
N GLU A 77 14.47 -23.29 -29.85
CA GLU A 77 15.18 -22.02 -30.13
C GLU A 77 14.48 -20.81 -29.49
N ALA A 78 13.15 -20.73 -29.58
CA ALA A 78 12.39 -19.65 -28.97
C ALA A 78 12.52 -19.66 -27.45
N LEU A 79 12.40 -20.83 -26.81
CA LEU A 79 12.56 -20.98 -25.37
C LEU A 79 13.99 -20.69 -24.90
N ALA A 80 15.00 -20.97 -25.73
CA ALA A 80 16.39 -20.63 -25.42
C ALA A 80 16.59 -19.12 -25.19
N ARG A 81 15.79 -18.26 -25.83
CA ARG A 81 15.85 -16.80 -25.63
C ARG A 81 15.40 -16.36 -24.23
N LEU A 82 14.67 -17.21 -23.51
CA LEU A 82 14.26 -16.94 -22.13
C LEU A 82 15.36 -17.26 -21.12
N GLN A 83 16.48 -17.85 -21.54
CA GLN A 83 17.58 -18.30 -20.68
C GLN A 83 18.09 -17.22 -19.73
N ASP A 84 18.39 -16.05 -20.26
CA ASP A 84 19.04 -14.96 -19.52
C ASP A 84 18.03 -13.86 -19.16
N SER A 85 16.73 -14.18 -19.20
CA SER A 85 15.65 -13.21 -18.99
C SER A 85 15.27 -12.97 -17.53
N GLY A 86 15.87 -13.69 -16.57
CA GLY A 86 15.45 -13.63 -15.18
C GLY A 86 14.07 -14.24 -14.90
N LEU A 87 13.57 -15.10 -15.79
CA LEU A 87 12.26 -15.76 -15.66
C LEU A 87 12.12 -16.47 -14.30
N ALA A 88 11.22 -15.94 -13.47
CA ALA A 88 10.96 -16.43 -12.12
C ALA A 88 10.01 -17.63 -12.12
N CYS A 89 8.94 -17.60 -12.92
CA CYS A 89 8.06 -18.75 -13.11
C CYS A 89 7.22 -18.66 -14.40
N LEU A 90 6.67 -19.80 -14.80
CA LEU A 90 5.66 -19.92 -15.84
C LEU A 90 4.31 -20.28 -15.21
N ILE A 91 3.26 -19.58 -15.62
CA ILE A 91 1.88 -19.90 -15.23
C ILE A 91 1.10 -20.35 -16.46
N VAL A 92 0.67 -21.60 -16.46
CA VAL A 92 -0.22 -22.17 -17.46
C VAL A 92 -1.66 -21.82 -17.09
N SER A 93 -2.36 -21.16 -18.00
CA SER A 93 -3.72 -20.65 -17.79
C SER A 93 -4.74 -21.39 -18.64
N ASP A 94 -6.02 -21.04 -18.51
CA ASP A 94 -7.14 -21.59 -19.28
C ASP A 94 -7.34 -23.12 -19.13
N GLY A 95 -6.71 -23.74 -18.12
CA GLY A 95 -6.69 -25.19 -17.95
C GLY A 95 -5.88 -25.93 -19.02
N GLU A 96 -5.01 -25.24 -19.74
CA GLU A 96 -4.14 -25.85 -20.76
C GLU A 96 -3.08 -26.77 -20.14
N LEU A 97 -2.47 -27.61 -20.97
CA LEU A 97 -1.32 -28.42 -20.59
C LEU A 97 -0.07 -27.88 -21.30
N PRO A 98 1.05 -27.69 -20.58
CA PRO A 98 2.27 -27.22 -21.22
C PRO A 98 2.82 -28.29 -22.18
N PRO A 99 3.24 -27.91 -23.41
CA PRO A 99 3.82 -28.82 -24.38
C PRO A 99 5.14 -29.42 -23.86
N PRO A 100 5.62 -30.55 -24.43
CA PRO A 100 6.85 -31.20 -24.00
C PRO A 100 8.08 -30.28 -24.00
N SER A 101 8.15 -29.35 -24.96
CA SER A 101 9.22 -28.35 -25.05
C SER A 101 9.28 -27.42 -23.82
N ILE A 102 8.13 -26.92 -23.36
CA ILE A 102 8.04 -26.10 -22.14
C ILE A 102 8.38 -26.91 -20.89
N ARG A 103 7.90 -28.16 -20.79
CA ARG A 103 8.23 -29.03 -19.65
C ARG A 103 9.73 -29.29 -19.56
N LYS A 104 10.35 -29.66 -20.69
CA LYS A 104 11.80 -29.88 -20.80
C LYS A 104 12.59 -28.62 -20.44
N PHE A 105 12.17 -27.46 -20.94
CA PHE A 105 12.78 -26.17 -20.60
C PHE A 105 12.69 -25.88 -19.11
N ALA A 106 11.49 -26.03 -18.51
CA ALA A 106 11.27 -25.77 -17.09
C ALA A 106 12.12 -26.67 -16.18
N GLU A 107 12.22 -27.96 -16.50
CA GLU A 107 13.08 -28.91 -15.76
C GLU A 107 14.56 -28.54 -15.88
N GLN A 108 15.05 -28.30 -17.10
CA GLN A 108 16.45 -27.97 -17.34
C GLN A 108 16.86 -26.66 -16.65
N ARG A 109 15.94 -25.69 -16.60
CA ARG A 109 16.19 -24.36 -16.04
C ARG A 109 15.75 -24.20 -14.61
N ARG A 110 15.18 -25.24 -14.00
CA ARG A 110 14.66 -25.21 -12.64
C ARG A 110 13.65 -24.07 -12.45
N VAL A 111 12.85 -23.81 -13.49
CA VAL A 111 11.81 -22.78 -13.48
C VAL A 111 10.51 -23.42 -12.96
N PRO A 112 9.91 -22.89 -11.88
CA PRO A 112 8.62 -23.34 -11.40
C PRO A 112 7.53 -23.16 -12.46
N VAL A 113 6.66 -24.17 -12.58
CA VAL A 113 5.49 -24.13 -13.47
C VAL A 113 4.23 -24.33 -12.64
N ILE A 114 3.37 -23.32 -12.67
CA ILE A 114 2.09 -23.28 -11.97
C ILE A 114 0.98 -23.46 -13.01
N ALA A 115 -0.10 -24.15 -12.67
CA ALA A 115 -1.33 -24.21 -13.47
C ALA A 115 -2.49 -23.51 -12.76
N SER A 116 -3.34 -22.88 -13.56
CA SER A 116 -4.63 -22.34 -13.15
C SER A 116 -5.68 -22.63 -14.23
N PRO A 117 -6.91 -23.00 -13.86
CA PRO A 117 -8.01 -23.15 -14.79
C PRO A 117 -8.61 -21.80 -15.24
N LEU A 118 -8.17 -20.68 -14.65
CA LEU A 118 -8.77 -19.37 -14.89
C LEU A 118 -8.23 -18.72 -16.18
N PRO A 119 -8.99 -17.76 -16.75
CA PRO A 119 -8.54 -16.96 -17.88
C PRO A 119 -7.22 -16.22 -17.61
N SER A 120 -6.33 -16.23 -18.60
CA SER A 120 -5.03 -15.54 -18.53
C SER A 120 -5.09 -14.09 -18.02
N LEU A 121 -6.01 -13.27 -18.55
CA LEU A 121 -6.16 -11.86 -18.13
C LEU A 121 -6.56 -11.72 -16.65
N GLN A 122 -7.37 -12.64 -16.12
CA GLN A 122 -7.75 -12.63 -14.71
C GLN A 122 -6.53 -12.93 -13.83
N ILE A 123 -5.72 -13.92 -14.21
CA ILE A 123 -4.49 -14.27 -13.49
C ILE A 123 -3.51 -13.10 -13.51
N ILE A 124 -3.29 -12.49 -14.69
CA ILE A 124 -2.41 -11.33 -14.84
C ILE A 124 -2.84 -10.21 -13.90
N TRP A 125 -4.14 -9.89 -13.84
CA TRP A 125 -4.65 -8.83 -12.99
C TRP A 125 -4.41 -9.12 -11.49
N VAL A 126 -4.80 -10.30 -11.01
CA VAL A 126 -4.63 -10.66 -9.58
C VAL A 126 -3.15 -10.67 -9.19
N VAL A 127 -2.31 -11.35 -9.96
CA VAL A 127 -0.88 -11.48 -9.66
C VAL A 127 -0.18 -10.12 -9.75
N ARG A 128 -0.53 -9.28 -10.73
CA ARG A 128 0.03 -7.92 -10.84
C ARG A 128 -0.35 -7.07 -9.64
N THR A 129 -1.61 -7.13 -9.19
CA THR A 129 -2.06 -6.40 -7.98
C THR A 129 -1.37 -6.92 -6.72
N TYR A 130 -1.19 -8.23 -6.60
CA TYR A 130 -0.45 -8.84 -5.50
C TYR A 130 1.00 -8.36 -5.46
N LEU A 131 1.72 -8.50 -6.58
CA LEU A 131 3.13 -8.12 -6.67
C LEU A 131 3.34 -6.62 -6.48
N GLY A 132 2.45 -5.78 -7.01
CA GLY A 132 2.49 -4.34 -6.79
C GLY A 132 2.41 -3.95 -5.32
N ARG A 133 1.78 -4.78 -4.47
CA ARG A 133 1.73 -4.57 -3.02
C ARG A 133 2.91 -5.23 -2.29
N ALA A 134 3.31 -6.43 -2.71
CA ALA A 134 4.39 -7.19 -2.07
C ALA A 134 5.78 -6.57 -2.31
N LEU A 135 5.96 -5.95 -3.48
CA LEU A 135 7.22 -5.32 -3.90
C LEU A 135 7.20 -3.78 -3.79
N ALA A 136 6.16 -3.21 -3.18
CA ALA A 136 6.03 -1.76 -3.00
C ALA A 136 7.17 -1.22 -2.13
N ASP A 137 7.82 -0.15 -2.59
CA ASP A 137 8.76 0.60 -1.77
C ASP A 137 8.04 1.16 -0.54
N PHE A 138 8.76 1.19 0.59
CA PHE A 138 8.21 1.68 1.83
C PHE A 138 9.17 2.59 2.58
N ALA A 139 8.60 3.45 3.41
CA ALA A 139 9.32 4.30 4.33
C ALA A 139 8.71 4.18 5.71
N THR A 140 9.55 4.28 6.74
CA THR A 140 9.10 4.30 8.13
C THR A 140 8.90 5.74 8.60
N ARG A 141 7.83 5.96 9.38
CA ARG A 141 7.54 7.23 10.05
C ARG A 141 7.19 6.98 11.52
N HIS A 142 7.62 7.90 12.37
CA HIS A 142 7.23 7.90 13.78
C HIS A 142 5.91 8.62 14.01
N GLY A 143 5.01 8.01 14.76
CA GLY A 143 3.69 8.58 15.04
C GLY A 143 2.64 7.53 15.35
N VAL A 144 1.40 7.96 15.45
CA VAL A 144 0.25 7.08 15.65
C VAL A 144 -0.66 7.17 14.44
N PHE A 145 -0.89 6.05 13.76
CA PHE A 145 -1.70 6.00 12.55
C PHE A 145 -3.08 5.41 12.86
N LEU A 146 -4.12 6.17 12.51
CA LEU A 146 -5.50 5.90 12.89
C LEU A 146 -6.45 5.99 11.69
N ASP A 147 -7.54 5.24 11.75
CA ASP A 147 -8.74 5.46 10.97
C ASP A 147 -9.69 6.35 11.76
N VAL A 148 -9.85 7.61 11.33
CA VAL A 148 -10.73 8.60 11.95
C VAL A 148 -11.83 8.94 10.94
N LEU A 149 -13.09 8.62 11.25
CA LEU A 149 -14.24 8.85 10.37
C LEU A 149 -14.05 8.27 8.95
N GLY A 150 -13.37 7.13 8.84
CA GLY A 150 -13.09 6.47 7.57
C GLY A 150 -11.81 6.95 6.86
N MET A 151 -11.12 7.95 7.41
CA MET A 151 -9.91 8.55 6.84
C MET A 151 -8.65 8.10 7.58
N GLY A 152 -7.59 7.75 6.84
CA GLY A 152 -6.29 7.47 7.44
C GLY A 152 -5.57 8.75 7.85
N VAL A 153 -5.37 8.90 9.16
CA VAL A 153 -4.76 10.06 9.81
C VAL A 153 -3.49 9.65 10.55
N LEU A 154 -2.36 10.25 10.19
CA LEU A 154 -1.09 10.07 10.90
C LEU A 154 -0.88 11.22 11.90
N LEU A 155 -0.94 10.89 13.19
CA LEU A 155 -0.60 11.80 14.27
C LEU A 155 0.92 11.85 14.44
N THR A 156 1.49 13.04 14.28
CA THR A 156 2.92 13.31 14.46
C THR A 156 3.13 14.39 15.51
N GLY A 157 4.35 14.52 16.01
CA GLY A 157 4.71 15.49 17.05
C GLY A 157 5.75 14.93 18.00
N GLU A 158 6.28 15.79 18.86
CA GLU A 158 7.33 15.43 19.81
C GLU A 158 6.91 14.30 20.77
N SER A 159 7.89 13.63 21.38
CA SER A 159 7.62 12.62 22.42
C SER A 159 6.94 13.28 23.62
N GLY A 160 5.89 12.64 24.17
CA GLY A 160 5.15 13.19 25.30
C GLY A 160 4.30 14.42 24.99
N VAL A 161 3.97 14.66 23.71
CA VAL A 161 3.00 15.69 23.30
C VAL A 161 1.54 15.25 23.51
N GLY A 162 1.30 13.95 23.77
CA GLY A 162 -0.04 13.40 23.99
C GLY A 162 -0.61 12.59 22.81
N LYS A 163 0.23 12.06 21.91
CA LYS A 163 -0.24 11.34 20.71
C LYS A 163 -1.03 10.08 21.06
N SER A 164 -0.52 9.26 21.98
CA SER A 164 -1.12 7.99 22.35
C SER A 164 -2.39 8.17 23.18
N GLU A 165 -2.43 9.17 24.06
CA GLU A 165 -3.62 9.56 24.81
C GLU A 165 -4.73 10.06 23.86
N LEU A 166 -4.36 10.88 22.87
CA LEU A 166 -5.28 11.32 21.82
C LEU A 166 -5.77 10.15 20.96
N ALA A 167 -4.89 9.21 20.63
CA ALA A 167 -5.25 8.01 19.90
C ALA A 167 -6.27 7.16 20.66
N LEU A 168 -6.05 6.95 21.96
CA LEU A 168 -6.97 6.24 22.84
C LEU A 168 -8.35 6.94 22.90
N GLU A 169 -8.38 8.27 22.98
CA GLU A 169 -9.63 9.04 22.96
C GLU A 169 -10.36 8.86 21.61
N LEU A 170 -9.64 8.94 20.49
CA LEU A 170 -10.22 8.75 19.15
C LEU A 170 -10.75 7.31 18.94
N ILE A 171 -10.05 6.30 19.44
CA ILE A 171 -10.51 4.89 19.40
C ILE A 171 -11.79 4.73 20.22
N THR A 172 -11.85 5.31 21.42
CA THR A 172 -13.05 5.30 22.28
C THR A 172 -14.26 5.94 21.58
N ARG A 173 -14.01 6.87 20.65
CA ARG A 173 -15.03 7.56 19.84
C ARG A 173 -15.35 6.85 18.51
N GLY A 174 -14.91 5.60 18.35
CA GLY A 174 -15.18 4.76 17.17
C GLY A 174 -14.11 4.82 16.08
N GLY A 175 -12.96 5.44 16.35
CA GLY A 175 -11.78 5.35 15.50
C GLY A 175 -11.14 3.96 15.55
N GLY A 176 -10.25 3.67 14.60
CA GLY A 176 -9.51 2.41 14.55
C GLY A 176 -7.99 2.62 14.59
N LEU A 177 -7.27 1.90 15.44
CA LEU A 177 -5.81 1.86 15.43
C LEU A 177 -5.31 1.14 14.19
N VAL A 178 -4.37 1.74 13.47
CA VAL A 178 -3.62 1.06 12.39
C VAL A 178 -2.22 0.69 12.88
N ALA A 179 -1.52 1.64 13.51
CA ALA A 179 -0.16 1.45 14.02
C ALA A 179 0.16 2.49 15.11
N ASP A 180 1.03 2.12 16.06
CA ASP A 180 1.58 3.01 17.09
C ASP A 180 3.12 2.99 17.04
N ASP A 181 3.71 4.12 17.41
CA ASP A 181 5.13 4.48 17.36
C ASP A 181 5.81 4.38 15.98
N VAL A 182 5.77 3.21 15.33
CA VAL A 182 6.41 2.93 14.05
C VAL A 182 5.34 2.61 13.00
N VAL A 183 5.27 3.45 11.96
CA VAL A 183 4.32 3.30 10.85
C VAL A 183 5.09 3.01 9.56
N GLU A 184 4.81 1.87 8.95
CA GLU A 184 5.36 1.52 7.63
C GLU A 184 4.41 2.01 6.54
N LEU A 185 4.89 2.94 5.71
CA LEU A 185 4.12 3.56 4.62
C LEU A 185 4.60 3.00 3.28
N TYR A 186 3.75 2.20 2.63
CA TYR A 186 4.02 1.56 1.34
C TYR A 186 3.43 2.37 0.18
N HIS A 187 4.19 2.60 -0.88
CA HIS A 187 3.71 3.22 -2.11
C HIS A 187 3.08 2.15 -3.02
N VAL A 188 1.76 1.96 -2.89
CA VAL A 188 1.03 0.83 -3.49
C VAL A 188 0.36 1.16 -4.83
N ALA A 189 0.20 2.43 -5.15
CA ALA A 189 -0.37 2.94 -6.40
C ALA A 189 0.02 4.42 -6.57
N PRO A 190 -0.12 5.01 -7.76
CA PRO A 190 0.14 6.43 -7.97
C PRO A 190 -0.57 7.29 -6.92
N GLU A 191 0.19 8.20 -6.31
CA GLU A 191 -0.30 9.14 -5.28
C GLU A 191 -0.94 8.47 -4.04
N THR A 192 -0.68 7.18 -3.82
CA THR A 192 -1.32 6.41 -2.74
C THR A 192 -0.29 5.73 -1.85
N LEU A 193 -0.24 6.20 -0.60
CA LEU A 193 0.49 5.55 0.49
C LEU A 193 -0.48 4.75 1.36
N GLU A 194 -0.15 3.48 1.60
CA GLU A 194 -0.86 2.62 2.53
C GLU A 194 0.00 2.41 3.78
N GLY A 195 -0.53 2.79 4.95
CA GLY A 195 0.14 2.60 6.23
C GLY A 195 -0.25 1.29 6.90
N ARG A 196 0.73 0.66 7.55
CA ARG A 196 0.62 -0.59 8.31
C ARG A 196 1.45 -0.53 9.59
N SER A 197 1.14 -1.39 10.55
CA SER A 197 1.99 -1.64 11.71
C SER A 197 2.99 -2.75 11.40
N PRO A 198 4.25 -2.64 11.86
CA PRO A 198 5.13 -3.80 11.98
C PRO A 198 4.44 -4.91 12.79
N GLU A 199 4.70 -6.17 12.45
CA GLU A 199 4.00 -7.32 13.05
C GLU A 199 4.19 -7.39 14.58
N LEU A 200 5.37 -6.98 15.08
CA LEU A 200 5.68 -6.97 16.52
C LEU A 200 4.82 -5.99 17.33
N LEU A 201 4.43 -4.86 16.73
CA LEU A 201 3.69 -3.77 17.41
C LEU A 201 2.19 -3.81 17.11
N LYS A 202 1.76 -4.76 16.29
CA LYS A 202 0.39 -4.87 15.79
C LYS A 202 -0.62 -4.94 16.94
N ASP A 203 -1.68 -4.15 16.81
CA ASP A 203 -2.77 -4.01 17.78
C ASP A 203 -2.38 -3.43 19.16
N PHE A 204 -1.11 -3.10 19.40
CA PHE A 204 -0.65 -2.51 20.66
C PHE A 204 -0.57 -0.98 20.59
N LEU A 205 -0.88 -0.34 21.71
CA LEU A 205 -0.74 1.10 21.94
C LEU A 205 -0.05 1.32 23.28
N GLU A 206 1.07 2.06 23.30
CA GLU A 206 1.73 2.46 24.55
C GLU A 206 1.09 3.76 25.08
N VAL A 207 0.43 3.69 26.23
CA VAL A 207 -0.16 4.87 26.88
C VAL A 207 0.55 5.14 28.20
N ARG A 208 1.08 6.35 28.36
CA ARG A 208 1.80 6.72 29.60
C ARG A 208 0.87 6.62 30.80
N GLY A 209 1.36 5.98 31.86
CA GLY A 209 0.59 5.72 33.08
C GLY A 209 -0.32 4.47 33.03
N LEU A 210 -0.56 3.90 31.84
CA LEU A 210 -1.31 2.65 31.67
C LEU A 210 -0.44 1.49 31.15
N GLY A 211 0.66 1.81 30.45
CA GLY A 211 1.55 0.82 29.84
C GLY A 211 1.09 0.40 28.45
N MET A 212 1.53 -0.79 28.02
CA MET A 212 1.15 -1.39 26.73
C MET A 212 -0.26 -1.96 26.78
N LEU A 213 -1.13 -1.47 25.90
CA LEU A 213 -2.52 -1.89 25.78
C LEU A 213 -2.74 -2.65 24.48
N ASN A 214 -3.35 -3.84 24.54
CA ASN A 214 -3.83 -4.51 23.32
C ASN A 214 -5.22 -3.96 22.98
N ILE A 215 -5.30 -3.15 21.93
CA ILE A 215 -6.51 -2.44 21.52
C ILE A 215 -7.59 -3.41 21.03
N ARG A 216 -7.22 -4.46 20.29
CA ARG A 216 -8.17 -5.48 19.81
C ARG A 216 -8.85 -6.18 20.98
N THR A 217 -8.11 -6.53 22.03
CA THR A 217 -8.67 -7.18 23.21
C THR A 217 -9.59 -6.27 24.02
N ILE A 218 -9.23 -4.99 24.17
CA ILE A 218 -9.96 -4.05 25.04
C ILE A 218 -11.19 -3.48 24.32
N PHE A 219 -11.07 -3.10 23.05
CA PHE A 219 -12.09 -2.37 22.30
C PHE A 219 -12.74 -3.19 21.17
N GLY A 220 -12.28 -4.42 20.94
CA GLY A 220 -12.82 -5.35 19.96
C GLY A 220 -12.23 -5.23 18.55
N GLU A 221 -12.63 -6.17 17.69
CA GLU A 221 -12.15 -6.30 16.30
C GLU A 221 -12.31 -5.01 15.49
N THR A 222 -13.38 -4.26 15.72
CA THR A 222 -13.69 -3.02 14.99
C THR A 222 -12.82 -1.83 15.39
N ALA A 223 -12.03 -1.94 16.46
CA ALA A 223 -11.14 -0.88 16.94
C ALA A 223 -9.73 -0.92 16.33
N VAL A 224 -9.45 -1.88 15.45
CA VAL A 224 -8.16 -2.03 14.78
C VAL A 224 -8.32 -2.16 13.26
N ARG A 225 -7.27 -1.81 12.52
CA ARG A 225 -7.21 -1.88 11.06
C ARG A 225 -5.86 -2.48 10.68
N VAL A 226 -5.90 -3.53 9.87
CA VAL A 226 -4.66 -4.14 9.34
C VAL A 226 -3.87 -3.13 8.50
N ARG A 227 -4.57 -2.25 7.77
CA ARG A 227 -3.97 -1.25 6.88
C ARG A 227 -4.96 -0.11 6.61
N LYS A 228 -4.44 1.06 6.25
CA LYS A 228 -5.26 2.21 5.82
C LYS A 228 -4.48 3.12 4.89
N ASN A 229 -5.15 3.74 3.91
CA ASN A 229 -4.51 4.75 3.07
C ASN A 229 -4.28 6.04 3.86
N LEU A 230 -3.04 6.54 3.86
CA LEU A 230 -2.69 7.81 4.48
C LEU A 230 -3.27 8.96 3.64
N LYS A 231 -4.05 9.83 4.28
CA LYS A 231 -4.70 10.97 3.62
C LYS A 231 -4.47 12.31 4.32
N LEU A 232 -4.21 12.28 5.63
CA LEU A 232 -3.99 13.48 6.42
C LEU A 232 -2.89 13.25 7.46
N ILE A 233 -1.96 14.18 7.56
CA ILE A 233 -1.00 14.26 8.67
C ILE A 233 -1.48 15.34 9.62
N VAL A 234 -1.63 14.99 10.89
CA VAL A 234 -1.92 15.96 11.95
C VAL A 234 -0.69 16.07 12.84
N ARG A 235 -0.04 17.22 12.84
CA ARG A 235 1.12 17.50 13.68
C ARG A 235 0.67 18.21 14.94
N LEU A 236 0.94 17.60 16.09
CA LEU A 236 0.71 18.18 17.39
C LEU A 236 1.94 19.00 17.81
N GLU A 237 1.71 20.27 18.15
CA GLU A 237 2.78 21.19 18.57
C GLU A 237 2.42 21.90 19.88
N LYS A 238 3.36 21.97 20.83
CA LYS A 238 3.21 22.79 22.03
C LYS A 238 3.57 24.24 21.69
N PRO A 239 2.71 25.23 22.04
CA PRO A 239 3.05 26.65 21.84
C PRO A 239 4.32 27.02 22.62
N ILE A 240 5.23 27.75 21.98
CA ILE A 240 6.43 28.31 22.63
C ILE A 240 6.08 29.75 23.02
N GLY A 241 6.04 30.06 24.32
CA GLY A 241 5.69 31.41 24.80
C GLY A 241 4.23 31.83 24.50
N GLY A 242 3.32 30.88 24.33
CA GLY A 242 1.91 31.15 24.02
C GLY A 242 1.59 31.38 22.53
N VAL A 243 2.61 31.41 21.68
CA VAL A 243 2.48 31.57 20.22
C VAL A 243 2.98 30.30 19.53
N ILE A 244 2.32 29.90 18.46
CA ILE A 244 2.87 28.94 17.51
C ILE A 244 3.37 29.75 16.32
N PRO A 245 4.69 29.72 16.02
CA PRO A 245 5.24 30.41 14.86
C PRO A 245 4.47 30.02 13.58
N GLY A 246 3.86 31.01 12.91
CA GLY A 246 3.09 30.81 11.67
C GLY A 246 1.57 30.64 11.83
N LEU A 247 1.02 30.65 13.04
CA LEU A 247 -0.43 30.48 13.30
C LEU A 247 -1.24 31.81 13.31
N GLU A 248 -0.59 32.96 13.10
CA GLU A 248 -1.17 34.32 13.31
C GLU A 248 -2.07 34.84 12.17
N ARG A 249 -2.35 34.05 11.13
CA ARG A 249 -3.27 34.44 10.04
C ARG A 249 -4.30 33.34 9.86
N LEU A 250 -5.53 33.71 9.45
CA LEU A 250 -6.66 32.82 9.14
C LEU A 250 -6.15 31.40 8.81
N PRO A 251 -6.21 30.46 9.76
CA PRO A 251 -5.49 29.22 9.63
C PRO A 251 -6.22 28.40 8.58
N LEU A 252 -5.53 28.02 7.50
CA LEU A 252 -5.76 26.83 6.65
C LEU A 252 -5.03 26.94 5.30
N GLU A 253 -3.84 27.55 5.21
CA GLU A 253 -2.93 27.10 4.15
C GLU A 253 -2.55 25.66 4.49
N ALA A 254 -3.18 24.75 3.76
CA ALA A 254 -2.93 23.33 3.84
C ALA A 254 -1.49 23.07 3.40
N SER A 255 -0.56 23.08 4.36
CA SER A 255 0.79 22.60 4.08
C SER A 255 0.71 21.14 3.62
N THR A 256 1.61 20.75 2.73
CA THR A 256 1.77 19.35 2.30
C THR A 256 3.12 18.83 2.74
N GLU A 257 3.20 17.52 2.95
CA GLU A 257 4.45 16.81 3.22
C GLU A 257 4.63 15.72 2.16
N GLU A 258 5.81 15.67 1.55
CA GLU A 258 6.13 14.65 0.55
C GLU A 258 6.70 13.40 1.23
N ILE A 259 6.11 12.24 0.92
CA ILE A 259 6.58 10.94 1.39
C ILE A 259 6.61 9.99 0.18
N LEU A 260 7.79 9.45 -0.14
CA LEU A 260 7.99 8.57 -1.31
C LEU A 260 7.44 9.16 -2.62
N GLY A 261 7.60 10.48 -2.83
CA GLY A 261 7.08 11.18 -4.01
C GLY A 261 5.58 11.51 -3.97
N VAL A 262 4.86 11.16 -2.89
CA VAL A 262 3.44 11.45 -2.72
C VAL A 262 3.24 12.63 -1.78
N LEU A 263 2.50 13.65 -2.24
CA LEU A 263 2.14 14.81 -1.43
C LEU A 263 0.94 14.50 -0.53
N ILE A 264 1.17 14.47 0.78
CA ILE A 264 0.14 14.26 1.80
C ILE A 264 -0.20 15.57 2.47
N ARG A 265 -1.50 15.84 2.64
CA ARG A 265 -1.94 17.04 3.33
C ARG A 265 -1.57 17.02 4.81
N LYS A 266 -1.15 18.16 5.34
CA LYS A 266 -0.70 18.35 6.71
C LYS A 266 -1.40 19.51 7.39
N VAL A 267 -1.85 19.28 8.61
CA VAL A 267 -2.46 20.27 9.51
C VAL A 267 -1.69 20.28 10.82
N VAL A 268 -1.42 21.48 11.35
CA VAL A 268 -0.79 21.65 12.67
C VAL A 268 -1.86 22.01 13.70
N LEU A 269 -1.91 21.25 14.79
CA LEU A 269 -2.84 21.50 15.89
C LEU A 269 -2.09 21.90 17.18
N PRO A 270 -2.46 23.03 17.81
CA PRO A 270 -1.87 23.46 19.08
C PRO A 270 -2.30 22.55 20.23
N VAL A 271 -1.33 22.02 20.98
CA VAL A 271 -1.58 21.33 22.25
C VAL A 271 -1.57 22.34 23.39
N ALA A 272 -2.76 22.66 23.89
CA ALA A 272 -2.96 23.56 25.02
C ALA A 272 -3.99 22.97 26.00
N ALA A 273 -3.83 23.28 27.28
CA ALA A 273 -4.75 22.81 28.31
C ALA A 273 -6.20 23.26 28.03
N GLY A 274 -7.17 22.38 28.31
CA GLY A 274 -8.60 22.63 28.10
C GLY A 274 -9.09 22.48 26.66
N ARG A 275 -8.22 22.19 25.68
CA ARG A 275 -8.64 21.84 24.31
C ARG A 275 -8.90 20.36 24.19
N ASN A 276 -10.08 19.99 23.68
CA ASN A 276 -10.33 18.62 23.25
C ASN A 276 -9.70 18.41 21.86
N LEU A 277 -8.51 17.80 21.85
CA LEU A 277 -7.77 17.55 20.60
C LEU A 277 -8.48 16.56 19.69
N ALA A 278 -9.21 15.58 20.22
CA ALA A 278 -9.96 14.63 19.41
C ALA A 278 -11.04 15.32 18.58
N VAL A 279 -11.76 16.30 19.17
CA VAL A 279 -12.72 17.14 18.43
C VAL A 279 -12.03 17.92 17.30
N LEU A 280 -10.84 18.48 17.56
CA LEU A 280 -10.09 19.22 16.54
C LEU A 280 -9.59 18.33 15.40
N VAL A 281 -9.12 17.11 15.72
CA VAL A 281 -8.73 16.11 14.70
C VAL A 281 -9.94 15.74 13.84
N GLU A 282 -11.07 15.40 14.46
CA GLU A 282 -12.29 15.08 13.71
C GLU A 282 -12.76 16.27 12.84
N ALA A 283 -12.67 17.50 13.35
CA ALA A 283 -13.01 18.70 12.59
C ALA A 283 -12.06 18.90 11.39
N ALA A 284 -10.75 18.66 11.58
CA ALA A 284 -9.76 18.70 10.50
C ALA A 284 -10.06 17.64 9.42
N VAL A 285 -10.44 16.42 9.83
CA VAL A 285 -10.86 15.36 8.91
C VAL A 285 -12.13 15.76 8.14
N ARG A 286 -13.16 16.27 8.82
CA ARG A 286 -14.39 16.74 8.16
C ARG A 286 -14.11 17.88 7.17
N ASN A 287 -13.26 18.84 7.54
CA ASN A 287 -12.85 19.92 6.65
C ASN A 287 -12.09 19.39 5.42
N TYR A 288 -11.20 18.42 5.61
CA TYR A 288 -10.50 17.78 4.50
C TYR A 288 -11.48 17.08 3.54
N VAL A 289 -12.47 16.36 4.07
CA VAL A 289 -13.54 15.74 3.25
C VAL A 289 -14.34 16.78 2.48
N LEU A 290 -14.67 17.92 3.08
CA LEU A 290 -15.36 19.01 2.40
C LEU A 290 -14.54 19.58 1.24
N GLN A 291 -13.23 19.77 1.44
CA GLN A 291 -12.35 20.29 0.39
C GLN A 291 -12.16 19.29 -0.75
N LEU A 292 -12.12 17.98 -0.48
CA LEU A 292 -12.17 16.95 -1.53
C LEU A 292 -13.47 16.99 -2.34
N ARG A 293 -14.56 17.53 -1.77
CA ARG A 293 -15.84 17.77 -2.47
C ARG A 293 -15.92 19.16 -3.12
N GLY A 294 -14.83 19.93 -3.10
CA GLY A 294 -14.79 21.29 -3.65
C GLY A 294 -15.43 22.36 -2.77
N ILE A 295 -15.72 22.06 -1.49
CA ILE A 295 -16.32 22.99 -0.54
C ILE A 295 -15.20 23.57 0.34
N ASP A 296 -14.94 24.87 0.22
CA ASP A 296 -13.98 25.60 1.05
C ASP A 296 -14.71 26.60 1.95
N SER A 297 -14.93 26.19 3.20
CA SER A 297 -15.62 27.00 4.22
C SER A 297 -14.88 28.29 4.56
N THR A 298 -13.54 28.31 4.42
CA THR A 298 -12.72 29.49 4.68
C THR A 298 -12.91 30.52 3.57
N GLN A 299 -12.86 30.09 2.31
CA GLN A 299 -13.15 30.96 1.17
C GLN A 299 -14.60 31.47 1.19
N GLU A 300 -15.54 30.62 1.59
CA GLU A 300 -16.93 31.05 1.79
C GLU A 300 -17.03 32.15 2.85
N PHE A 301 -16.34 32.01 3.98
CA PHE A 301 -16.31 33.02 5.03
C PHE A 301 -15.66 34.33 4.58
N ILE A 302 -14.51 34.25 3.89
CA ILE A 302 -13.82 35.42 3.32
C ILE A 302 -14.75 36.16 2.36
N ARG A 303 -15.40 35.44 1.43
CA ARG A 303 -16.36 36.02 0.49
C ARG A 303 -17.53 36.71 1.22
N ARG A 304 -18.05 36.12 2.31
CA ARG A 304 -19.13 36.73 3.11
C ARG A 304 -18.65 38.00 3.83
N GLN A 305 -17.42 38.02 4.35
CA GLN A 305 -16.83 39.22 4.95
C GLN A 305 -16.68 40.34 3.91
N GLU A 306 -16.09 40.04 2.75
CA GLU A 306 -15.93 41.01 1.66
C GLU A 306 -17.27 41.61 1.20
N GLN A 307 -18.32 40.78 1.10
CA GLN A 307 -19.67 41.25 0.76
C GLN A 307 -20.31 42.14 1.84
N HIS A 308 -20.01 41.89 3.11
CA HIS A 308 -20.49 42.72 4.22
C HIS A 308 -19.75 44.06 4.30
N PHE A 309 -18.43 44.07 4.12
CA PHE A 309 -17.64 45.31 4.13
C PHE A 309 -17.81 46.13 2.85
N GLY A 310 -18.09 45.51 1.70
CA GLY A 310 -18.38 46.19 0.43
C GLY A 310 -19.77 46.87 0.36
N ARG A 311 -20.67 46.61 1.31
CA ARG A 311 -22.00 47.27 1.42
C ARG A 311 -22.05 48.42 2.42
N GLY A 312 -20.93 48.69 3.11
CA GLY A 312 -20.80 49.77 4.10
C GLY A 312 -19.93 50.95 3.64
N SER A 313 -19.59 51.02 2.34
CA SER A 313 -18.85 52.14 1.72
C SER A 313 -19.75 52.94 0.78
#